data_AF-A0A2T2VF38-F1
#
_entry.id   AF-A0A2T2VF38-F1
#
_cell.length_a   1.000
_cell.length_b   1.000
_cell.length_c   1.000
_cell.angle_alpha   90.00
_cell.angle_beta   90.00
_cell.angle_gamma   90.00
#
_symmetry.space_group_name_H-M   'P 1'
#
loop_
_entity.id
_entity.type
_entity.pdbx_description
1 polymer ?
#
loop_
_entity_poly.entity_id
_entity_poly.type
_entity_poly.pdbx_seq_one_letter_code
_entity_poly.pdbx_strand_id
1 'polypeptide(L)' 'EGVYTSGGSACSSGSDVGSHVLNEIVPEEDSGRINIRFSFGKYNKKAEIDYTIQKIKSLI' A
#
# COMPACT_ATOMS: atom_id res chain seq x y z
N GLU A 1 7.21 12.13 1.30
CA GLU A 1 6.47 13.40 1.43
C GLU A 1 5.72 13.68 0.12
N GLY A 2 4.47 14.13 0.19
CA GLY A 2 3.64 14.47 -0.99
C GLY A 2 2.87 13.32 -1.64
N VAL A 3 2.91 12.11 -1.09
CA VAL A 3 2.11 10.95 -1.53
C VAL A 3 1.50 10.30 -0.30
N TYR A 4 0.18 10.19 -0.25
CA TYR A 4 -0.56 9.60 0.88
C TYR A 4 -1.02 8.19 0.50
N THR A 5 -0.81 7.23 1.39
CA THR A 5 -1.14 5.81 1.18
C THR A 5 -1.70 5.21 2.46
N SER A 6 -2.32 4.02 2.35
CA SER A 6 -2.72 3.24 3.52
C SER A 6 -1.80 2.02 3.65
N GLY A 7 -1.27 1.78 4.84
CA GLY A 7 -0.76 0.46 5.21
C GLY A 7 -1.91 -0.53 5.38
N GLY A 8 -1.61 -1.83 5.28
CA GLY A 8 -2.58 -2.90 5.59
C GLY A 8 -3.20 -2.73 6.99
N SER A 9 -4.48 -3.12 7.12
CA SER A 9 -5.31 -2.84 8.30
C SER A 9 -4.71 -3.30 9.64
N ALA A 10 -3.93 -4.38 9.64
CA ALA A 10 -3.36 -4.98 10.83
C ALA A 10 -2.27 -4.14 11.50
N CYS A 11 -1.40 -3.50 10.70
CA CYS A 11 -0.35 -2.65 11.24
C CYS A 11 -0.92 -1.36 11.88
N SER A 12 -2.09 -0.89 11.43
CA SER A 12 -2.75 0.30 11.98
C SER A 12 -3.67 0.02 13.17
N SER A 13 -4.11 -1.23 13.38
CA SER A 13 -5.01 -1.61 14.48
C SER A 13 -4.28 -2.01 15.77
N GLY A 14 -2.94 -2.11 15.74
CA GLY A 14 -2.16 -2.59 16.87
C GLY A 14 -2.45 -4.04 17.24
N SER A 15 -3.02 -4.83 16.31
CA SER A 15 -3.30 -6.25 16.54
C SER A 15 -2.37 -7.12 15.70
N ASP A 16 -1.82 -8.15 16.32
CA ASP A 16 -0.89 -9.11 15.69
C ASP A 16 -1.57 -10.05 14.68
N VAL A 17 -2.86 -9.86 14.39
CA VAL A 17 -3.71 -10.82 13.67
C VAL A 17 -3.52 -10.76 12.14
N GLY A 18 -2.75 -9.80 11.62
CA GLY A 18 -2.56 -9.66 10.17
C GLY A 18 -3.85 -9.23 9.46
N SER A 19 -3.76 -8.87 8.18
CA SER A 19 -4.96 -8.44 7.44
C SER A 19 -5.68 -9.67 6.93
N HIS A 20 -6.92 -9.89 7.35
CA HIS A 20 -7.74 -11.01 6.86
C HIS A 20 -7.77 -11.07 5.32
N VAL A 21 -7.85 -9.90 4.65
CA VAL A 21 -7.86 -9.85 3.19
C VAL A 21 -6.52 -10.29 2.61
N LEU A 22 -5.40 -9.82 3.18
CA LEU A 22 -4.07 -10.18 2.68
C LEU A 22 -3.79 -11.67 2.92
N ASN A 23 -4.24 -12.23 4.04
CA ASN A 23 -4.09 -13.66 4.33
C ASN A 23 -4.81 -14.56 3.32
N GLU A 24 -5.85 -14.05 2.65
CA GLU A 24 -6.62 -14.82 1.65
C GLU A 24 -6.04 -14.70 0.23
N ILE A 25 -5.39 -13.58 -0.09
CA ILE A 25 -4.98 -13.26 -1.49
C ILE A 25 -3.47 -13.27 -1.71
N VAL A 26 -2.67 -13.19 -0.64
CA VAL A 26 -1.20 -13.18 -0.72
C VAL A 26 -0.70 -14.59 -0.46
N PRO A 27 0.15 -15.16 -1.34
CA PRO A 27 0.79 -16.45 -1.10
C PRO A 27 1.57 -16.46 0.21
N GLU A 28 1.65 -17.61 0.87
CA GLU A 28 2.29 -17.74 2.19
C GLU A 28 3.77 -17.31 2.15
N GLU A 29 4.48 -17.59 1.06
CA GLU A 29 5.87 -17.16 0.84
C GLU A 29 6.05 -15.63 0.83
N ASP A 30 4.98 -14.88 0.55
CA ASP A 30 4.97 -13.42 0.45
C ASP A 30 4.28 -12.74 1.64
N SER A 31 3.74 -13.52 2.59
CA SER A 31 2.94 -13.05 3.74
C SER A 31 3.69 -12.11 4.70
N GLY A 32 5.03 -12.20 4.76
CA GLY A 32 5.88 -11.34 5.59
C GLY A 32 6.18 -9.96 5.00
N ARG A 33 5.72 -9.65 3.78
CA ARG A 33 5.98 -8.37 3.13
C ARG A 33 5.08 -7.26 3.68
N ILE A 34 5.64 -6.06 3.81
CA ILE A 34 4.85 -4.86 4.13
C ILE A 34 4.04 -4.47 2.90
N ASN A 35 2.73 -4.33 3.08
CA ASN A 35 1.79 -3.99 2.02
C ASN A 35 1.37 -2.52 2.12
N ILE A 36 1.36 -1.85 0.97
CA ILE A 36 0.82 -0.49 0.81
C ILE A 36 -0.29 -0.51 -0.23
N ARG A 37 -1.36 0.25 0.03
CA ARG A 37 -2.50 0.40 -0.88
C ARG A 37 -2.62 1.84 -1.36
N PHE A 38 -2.79 1.98 -2.66
CA PHE A 38 -3.21 3.20 -3.32
C PHE A 38 -4.68 3.10 -3.72
N SER A 39 -5.44 4.15 -3.48
CA SER A 39 -6.83 4.27 -3.91
C SER A 39 -6.94 5.48 -4.84
N PHE A 40 -7.38 5.27 -6.07
CA PHE A 40 -7.63 6.35 -7.01
C PHE A 40 -9.09 6.80 -6.95
N GLY A 41 -9.32 8.11 -7.09
CA GLY A 41 -10.62 8.74 -7.13
C GLY A 41 -10.73 9.73 -8.29
N LYS A 42 -11.94 10.29 -8.47
CA LYS A 42 -12.28 11.17 -9.61
C LYS A 42 -11.39 12.41 -9.80
N TYR A 43 -10.65 12.81 -8.77
CA TYR A 43 -9.82 14.01 -8.80
C TYR A 43 -8.34 13.73 -9.04
N ASN A 44 -7.92 12.46 -9.09
CA ASN A 44 -6.55 12.15 -9.42
C ASN A 44 -6.25 12.52 -10.87
N LYS A 45 -5.06 13.08 -11.08
CA LYS A 45 -4.53 13.42 -12.39
C LYS A 45 -3.42 12.44 -12.76
N LYS A 46 -3.28 12.16 -14.06
CA LYS A 46 -2.20 11.31 -14.57
C LYS A 46 -0.82 11.78 -14.11
N ALA A 47 -0.57 13.09 -14.12
CA ALA A 47 0.69 13.66 -13.65
C ALA A 47 1.00 13.36 -12.17
N GLU A 48 -0.03 13.26 -11.31
CA GLU A 48 0.16 12.90 -9.89
C GLU A 48 0.52 11.42 -9.74
N ILE A 49 -0.04 10.55 -10.59
CA ILE A 49 0.31 9.13 -10.66
C ILE A 49 1.76 8.98 -11.15
N ASP A 50 2.14 9.70 -12.21
CA ASP A 50 3.50 9.69 -12.74
C ASP A 50 4.51 10.16 -11.67
N TYR A 51 4.19 11.25 -10.95
CA TYR A 51 4.98 11.71 -9.80
C TYR A 51 5.09 10.65 -8.71
N THR A 52 3.97 9.99 -8.37
CA THR A 52 3.92 8.92 -7.37
C THR A 52 4.85 7.77 -7.74
N ILE A 53 4.82 7.31 -8.98
CA ILE A 53 5.68 6.22 -9.48
C ILE A 53 7.15 6.61 -9.38
N GLN A 54 7.52 7.82 -9.82
CA GLN A 54 8.91 8.29 -9.73
C GLN A 54 9.38 8.36 -8.28
N LYS A 55 8.50 8.82 -7.37
CA LYS A 55 8.83 8.89 -5.95
C LYS A 55 9.04 7.51 -5.34
N ILE A 56 8.17 6.53 -5.65
CA ILE A 56 8.33 5.15 -5.19
C ILE A 56 9.65 4.55 -5.72
N LYS A 57 9.96 4.74 -7.01
CA LYS A 57 11.22 4.28 -7.59
C LYS A 57 12.46 4.88 -6.93
N SER A 58 12.36 6.07 -6.33
CA SER A 58 13.47 6.68 -5.60
C SER A 58 13.68 6.13 -4.19
N LEU A 59 12.75 5.31 -3.69
CA LEU A 59 12.78 4.71 -2.35
C LEU A 59 13.19 3.22 -2.34
N ILE A 60 13.26 2.60 -3.53
CA ILE A 60 13.63 1.19 -3.76
C ILE A 60 14.99 1.18 -4.45
#